data_AF-A0A359HGE8-F1
#
_entry.id   AF-A0A359HGE8-F1
#
_cell.length_a   1.000
_cell.length_b   1.000
_cell.length_c   1.000
_cell.angle_alpha   90.00
_cell.angle_beta   90.00
_cell.angle_gamma   90.00
#
_symmetry.space_group_name_H-M   'P 1'
#
loop_
_entity.id
_entity.type
_entity.pdbx_description
1 polymer ?
#
loop_
_entity_poly.entity_id
_entity_poly.type
_entity_poly.pdbx_seq_one_letter_code
_entity_poly.pdbx_strand_id
1 'polypeptide(L)'
;MSKPQPTIPLQLRLFAILLGVVFLFWLPIEDTSAIAALIFSMVLSAWIAIAVLIIPNKPFSSPLSNYILAGTLVGIAITPLTLFWMAFKSGLHSHPIPDFTPQTILSVIERTPIWLIGSFLIGLGSGILHTYRKAKSQTTSE
;
A
#
# COMPACT_ATOMS: atom_id res chain seq x y z
N MET A 1 -19.87 -28.17 -12.12
CA MET A 1 -19.57 -26.85 -12.72
C MET A 1 -18.62 -26.12 -11.77
N SER A 2 -17.36 -25.93 -12.12
CA SER A 2 -16.39 -25.25 -11.25
C SER A 2 -16.70 -23.75 -11.19
N LYS A 3 -16.68 -23.16 -9.99
CA LYS A 3 -16.80 -21.71 -9.86
C LYS A 3 -15.57 -21.04 -10.50
N PRO A 4 -15.73 -19.97 -11.29
CA PRO A 4 -14.61 -19.26 -11.87
C PRO A 4 -13.67 -18.78 -10.76
N GLN A 5 -12.37 -19.00 -10.93
CA GLN A 5 -11.36 -18.59 -9.97
C GLN A 5 -11.30 -17.05 -9.90
N PRO A 6 -11.20 -16.46 -8.70
CA PRO A 6 -11.01 -15.02 -8.59
C PRO A 6 -9.66 -14.66 -9.21
N THR A 7 -9.69 -13.88 -10.29
CA THR A 7 -8.47 -13.41 -10.95
C THR A 7 -8.29 -11.92 -10.68
N ILE A 8 -7.05 -11.51 -10.41
CA ILE A 8 -6.71 -10.10 -10.29
C ILE A 8 -6.92 -9.45 -11.68
N PRO A 9 -7.64 -8.33 -11.79
CA PRO A 9 -7.83 -7.62 -13.04
C PRO A 9 -6.50 -7.35 -13.75
N LEU A 10 -6.48 -7.46 -15.09
CA LEU A 10 -5.27 -7.27 -15.90
C LEU A 10 -4.56 -5.94 -15.59
N GLN A 11 -5.33 -4.87 -15.38
CA GLN A 11 -4.81 -3.54 -15.04
C GLN A 11 -3.97 -3.54 -13.76
N LEU A 12 -4.43 -4.23 -12.70
CA LEU A 12 -3.68 -4.31 -11.44
C LEU A 12 -2.42 -5.16 -11.59
N ARG A 13 -2.47 -6.20 -12.42
CA ARG A 13 -1.29 -7.02 -12.72
C ARG A 13 -0.25 -6.20 -13.49
N LEU A 14 -0.66 -5.47 -14.52
CA LEU A 14 0.21 -4.58 -15.28
C LEU A 14 0.80 -3.47 -14.39
N PHE A 15 0.01 -2.91 -13.48
CA PHE A 15 0.50 -1.93 -12.51
C PHE A 15 1.56 -2.53 -11.58
N ALA A 16 1.39 -3.77 -11.10
CA ALA A 16 2.39 -4.44 -10.28
C ALA A 16 3.69 -4.71 -11.06
N ILE A 17 3.58 -5.11 -12.32
CA ILE A 17 4.75 -5.30 -13.21
C ILE A 17 5.47 -3.96 -13.39
N LEU A 18 4.74 -2.88 -13.68
CA LEU A 18 5.31 -1.54 -13.83
C LEU A 18 6.00 -1.09 -12.54
N LEU A 19 5.38 -1.31 -11.37
CA LEU A 19 5.97 -1.00 -10.07
C LEU A 19 7.29 -1.76 -9.86
N GLY A 20 7.33 -3.05 -10.23
CA GLY A 20 8.55 -3.86 -10.19
C GLY A 20 9.64 -3.33 -11.13
N VAL A 21 9.28 -2.93 -12.35
CA VAL A 21 10.23 -2.32 -13.31
C VAL A 21 10.81 -1.02 -12.76
N VAL A 22 9.97 -0.12 -12.25
CA VAL A 22 10.41 1.14 -11.64
C VAL A 22 11.32 0.89 -10.44
N PHE A 23 11.00 -0.12 -9.62
CA PHE A 23 11.85 -0.54 -8.50
C PHE A 23 13.23 -1.03 -8.96
N LEU A 24 13.31 -1.84 -10.01
CA LEU A 24 14.58 -2.31 -10.58
C LEU A 24 15.44 -1.16 -11.10
N PHE A 25 14.83 -0.12 -11.69
CA PHE A 25 15.55 1.09 -12.11
C PHE A 25 16.05 1.94 -10.92
N TRP A 26 15.35 1.90 -9.78
CA TRP A 26 15.76 2.63 -8.58
C TRP A 26 16.90 1.94 -7.81
N LEU A 27 16.98 0.61 -7.85
CA LEU A 27 18.00 -0.17 -7.13
C LEU A 27 19.45 0.33 -7.32
N PRO A 28 19.95 0.54 -8.56
CA PRO A 28 21.34 0.97 -8.77
C PRO A 28 21.61 2.43 -8.45
N ILE A 29 20.58 3.24 -8.14
CA ILE A 29 20.75 4.66 -7.83
C ILE A 29 21.19 4.79 -6.38
N GLU A 30 22.40 5.28 -6.15
CA GLU A 30 22.87 5.65 -4.81
C GLU A 30 22.06 6.86 -4.31
N ASP A 31 21.17 6.62 -3.35
CA ASP A 31 20.32 7.64 -2.73
C ASP A 31 20.26 7.35 -1.24
N THR A 32 20.67 8.32 -0.43
CA THR A 32 20.68 8.25 1.04
C THR A 32 19.35 8.70 1.67
N SER A 33 18.42 9.17 0.84
CA SER A 33 17.10 9.61 1.27
C SER A 33 16.13 8.44 1.46
N ALA A 34 15.36 8.46 2.54
CA ALA A 34 14.29 7.49 2.75
C ALA A 34 13.05 7.73 1.86
N ILE A 35 13.00 8.85 1.11
CA ILE A 35 11.82 9.27 0.35
C ILE A 35 11.40 8.21 -0.67
N ALA A 36 12.34 7.68 -1.45
CA ALA A 36 12.02 6.69 -2.46
C ALA A 36 11.47 5.39 -1.82
N ALA A 37 12.12 4.90 -0.76
CA ALA A 37 11.67 3.73 -0.01
C ALA A 37 10.26 3.94 0.59
N LEU A 38 9.97 5.14 1.11
CA LEU A 38 8.63 5.50 1.60
C LEU A 38 7.59 5.46 0.49
N ILE A 39 7.89 6.06 -0.67
CA ILE A 39 6.97 6.09 -1.82
C ILE A 39 6.68 4.65 -2.29
N PHE A 40 7.70 3.81 -2.44
CA PHE A 40 7.50 2.40 -2.81
C PHE A 40 6.62 1.66 -1.82
N SER A 41 6.84 1.85 -0.51
CA SER A 41 6.02 1.24 0.53
C SER A 41 4.56 1.70 0.48
N MET A 42 4.32 3.00 0.29
CA MET A 42 2.97 3.56 0.16
C MET A 42 2.24 2.99 -1.06
N VAL A 43 2.90 2.97 -2.22
CA VAL A 43 2.30 2.46 -3.46
C VAL A 43 2.06 0.95 -3.37
N LEU A 44 3.01 0.18 -2.86
CA LEU A 44 2.87 -1.27 -2.71
C LEU A 44 1.77 -1.64 -1.71
N SER A 45 1.74 -1.01 -0.53
CA SER A 45 0.71 -1.27 0.47
C SER A 45 -0.69 -0.88 -0.02
N ALA A 46 -0.83 0.25 -0.70
CA ALA A 46 -2.09 0.64 -1.35
C ALA A 46 -2.51 -0.36 -2.43
N TRP A 47 -1.58 -0.80 -3.27
CA TRP A 47 -1.87 -1.79 -4.31
C TRP A 47 -2.35 -3.13 -3.72
N ILE A 48 -1.68 -3.63 -2.67
CA ILE A 48 -2.08 -4.85 -1.96
C ILE A 48 -3.49 -4.68 -1.37
N ALA A 49 -3.76 -3.56 -0.72
CA ALA A 49 -5.08 -3.28 -0.14
C ALA A 49 -6.18 -3.26 -1.20
N ILE A 50 -5.96 -2.63 -2.35
CA ILE A 50 -6.90 -2.62 -3.48
C ILE A 50 -7.12 -4.04 -4.01
N ALA A 51 -6.04 -4.81 -4.19
CA ALA A 51 -6.14 -6.19 -4.66
C ALA A 51 -6.98 -7.05 -3.71
N VAL A 52 -6.78 -6.92 -2.39
CA VAL A 52 -7.57 -7.63 -1.36
C VAL A 52 -9.04 -7.19 -1.39
N LEU A 53 -9.33 -5.90 -1.56
CA LEU A 53 -10.70 -5.37 -1.60
C LEU A 53 -11.51 -5.81 -2.83
N ILE A 54 -10.87 -6.33 -3.88
CA ILE A 54 -11.53 -6.84 -5.09
C ILE A 54 -11.85 -8.33 -4.94
N ILE A 55 -11.16 -9.06 -4.07
CA ILE A 55 -11.41 -10.48 -3.83
C ILE A 55 -12.79 -10.65 -3.16
N PRO A 56 -13.63 -11.61 -3.61
CA PRO A 56 -15.01 -11.77 -3.12
C PRO A 56 -15.12 -12.15 -1.63
N ASN A 57 -14.10 -12.78 -1.05
CA ASN A 57 -14.09 -13.21 0.35
C ASN A 57 -13.62 -12.09 1.29
N LYS A 58 -14.45 -11.04 1.41
CA LYS A 58 -14.17 -9.92 2.30
C LYS A 58 -14.40 -10.31 3.77
N PRO A 59 -13.57 -9.81 4.70
CA PRO A 59 -13.68 -10.15 6.12
C PRO A 59 -14.97 -9.65 6.77
N PHE A 60 -15.53 -8.53 6.29
CA PHE A 60 -16.76 -7.96 6.81
C PHE A 60 -17.86 -7.86 5.76
N SER A 61 -19.11 -7.95 6.21
CA SER A 61 -20.30 -7.70 5.37
C SER A 61 -20.47 -6.23 5.01
N SER A 62 -20.07 -5.32 5.92
CA SER A 62 -20.13 -3.88 5.69
C SER A 62 -18.98 -3.43 4.77
N PRO A 63 -19.27 -2.78 3.62
CA PRO A 63 -18.22 -2.24 2.77
C PRO A 63 -17.38 -1.19 3.51
N LEU A 64 -18.00 -0.35 4.35
CA LEU A 64 -17.30 0.67 5.14
C LEU A 64 -16.22 0.06 6.03
N SER A 65 -16.55 -1.01 6.76
CA SER A 65 -15.61 -1.70 7.65
C SER A 65 -14.43 -2.30 6.88
N ASN A 66 -14.67 -2.82 5.67
CA ASN A 66 -13.59 -3.33 4.82
C ASN A 66 -12.63 -2.21 4.36
N TYR A 67 -13.15 -1.04 3.96
CA TYR A 67 -12.30 0.09 3.56
C TYR A 67 -11.51 0.67 4.74
N ILE A 68 -12.13 0.77 5.93
CA ILE A 68 -11.44 1.20 7.15
C ILE A 68 -10.31 0.21 7.47
N LEU A 69 -10.60 -1.10 7.51
CA LEU A 69 -9.58 -2.12 7.77
C LEU A 69 -8.44 -2.04 6.75
N ALA A 70 -8.76 -1.95 5.46
CA ALA A 70 -7.76 -1.83 4.39
C ALA A 70 -6.88 -0.59 4.57
N GLY A 71 -7.48 0.57 4.87
CA GLY A 71 -6.74 1.80 5.16
C GLY A 71 -5.82 1.67 6.37
N THR A 72 -6.30 1.10 7.48
CA THR A 72 -5.48 0.85 8.66
C THR A 72 -4.30 -0.08 8.35
N LEU A 73 -4.55 -1.18 7.63
CA LEU A 73 -3.50 -2.14 7.26
C LEU A 73 -2.44 -1.51 6.34
N VAL A 74 -2.83 -0.63 5.43
CA VAL A 74 -1.89 0.17 4.62
C VAL A 74 -0.96 0.98 5.52
N GLY A 75 -1.53 1.71 6.48
CA GLY A 75 -0.77 2.55 7.40
C GLY A 75 0.23 1.76 8.25
N ILE A 76 -0.21 0.62 8.78
CA ILE A 76 0.65 -0.31 9.53
C ILE A 76 1.76 -0.87 8.65
N ALA A 77 1.49 -1.16 7.37
CA ALA A 77 2.45 -1.76 6.46
C ALA A 77 3.54 -0.80 5.95
N ILE A 78 3.27 0.52 5.89
CA ILE A 78 4.21 1.50 5.31
C ILE A 78 5.57 1.47 6.02
N THR A 79 5.59 1.56 7.36
CA THR A 79 6.83 1.58 8.14
C THR A 79 7.68 0.31 7.97
N PRO A 80 7.18 -0.91 8.25
CA PRO A 80 7.98 -2.13 8.11
C PRO A 80 8.43 -2.39 6.68
N LEU A 81 7.61 -2.07 5.66
CA LEU A 81 8.04 -2.15 4.26
C LEU A 81 9.16 -1.16 3.95
N THR A 82 9.08 0.07 4.47
CA THR A 82 10.12 1.09 4.24
C THR A 82 11.44 0.64 4.85
N LEU A 83 11.42 0.14 6.08
CA LEU A 83 12.60 -0.41 6.75
C LEU A 83 13.17 -1.61 5.99
N PHE A 84 12.30 -2.49 5.47
CA PHE A 84 12.71 -3.60 4.62
C PHE A 84 13.42 -3.10 3.35
N TRP A 85 12.88 -2.10 2.64
CA TRP A 85 13.52 -1.56 1.45
C TRP A 85 14.87 -0.90 1.74
N MET A 86 14.96 -0.17 2.85
CA MET A 86 16.22 0.44 3.31
C MET A 86 17.27 -0.64 3.58
N ALA A 87 16.91 -1.68 4.35
CA ALA A 87 17.81 -2.78 4.68
C ALA A 87 18.20 -3.59 3.44
N PHE A 88 17.24 -3.88 2.55
CA PHE A 88 17.47 -4.60 1.31
C PHE A 88 18.45 -3.87 0.40
N LYS A 89 18.26 -2.55 0.21
CA LYS A 89 19.15 -1.73 -0.62
C LYS A 89 20.56 -1.64 -0.02
N SER A 90 20.68 -1.32 1.27
CA SER A 90 21.99 -1.30 1.95
C SER A 90 22.70 -2.65 1.90
N GLY A 91 21.97 -3.77 1.92
CA GLY A 91 22.55 -5.10 1.84
C GLY A 91 23.04 -5.49 0.44
N LEU A 92 22.51 -4.86 -0.62
CA LEU A 92 22.95 -5.07 -2.00
C LEU A 92 24.20 -4.26 -2.34
N HIS A 93 24.42 -3.14 -1.68
CA HIS A 93 25.62 -2.31 -1.85
C HIS A 93 26.73 -2.74 -0.89
N SER A 94 27.86 -3.19 -1.43
CA SER A 94 29.02 -3.61 -0.61
C SER A 94 29.89 -2.41 -0.25
N HIS A 95 29.40 -1.53 0.63
CA HIS A 95 30.13 -0.35 1.09
C HIS A 95 30.38 -0.41 2.60
N PRO A 96 31.52 0.14 3.10
CA PRO A 96 31.82 0.17 4.53
C PRO A 96 30.86 1.05 5.35
N ILE A 97 30.20 1.99 4.67
CA ILE A 97 29.30 2.97 5.26
C ILE A 97 27.87 2.61 4.84
N PRO A 98 26.91 2.46 5.77
CA PRO A 98 25.53 2.22 5.43
C PRO A 98 24.91 3.38 4.64
N ASP A 99 24.13 3.06 3.59
CA ASP A 99 23.40 4.07 2.80
C ASP A 99 22.40 4.87 3.63
N PHE A 100 21.86 4.26 4.69
CA PHE A 100 20.89 4.87 5.60
C PHE A 100 21.43 4.96 7.02
N THR A 101 21.47 6.19 7.53
CA THR A 101 21.91 6.44 8.91
C THR A 101 20.85 5.98 9.93
N PRO A 102 21.26 5.69 11.19
CA PRO A 102 20.31 5.43 12.28
C PRO A 102 19.29 6.55 12.47
N GLN A 103 19.69 7.82 12.26
CA GLN A 103 18.80 8.98 12.35
C GLN A 103 17.71 8.94 11.27
N THR A 104 18.08 8.54 10.04
CA THR A 104 17.12 8.35 8.96
C THR A 104 16.10 7.26 9.29
N ILE A 105 16.55 6.13 9.85
CA ILE A 105 15.69 5.02 10.28
C ILE A 105 14.72 5.48 11.38
N LEU A 106 15.22 6.17 12.40
CA LEU A 106 14.38 6.72 13.48
C LEU A 106 13.32 7.68 12.93
N SER A 107 13.69 8.55 12.00
CA SER A 107 12.74 9.48 11.39
C SER A 107 11.57 8.81 10.66
N VAL A 108 11.77 7.61 10.09
CA VAL A 108 10.72 6.81 9.46
C VAL A 108 9.79 6.23 10.53
N ILE A 109 10.37 5.70 11.61
CA ILE A 109 9.62 5.11 12.74
C ILE A 109 8.76 6.17 13.44
N GLU A 110 9.32 7.35 13.72
CA GLU A 110 8.60 8.47 14.35
C GLU A 110 7.41 8.97 13.53
N ARG A 111 7.44 8.80 12.21
CA ARG A 111 6.35 9.17 11.30
C ARG A 111 5.27 8.09 11.17
N THR A 112 5.45 6.91 11.76
CA THR A 112 4.46 5.81 11.72
C THR A 112 3.05 6.26 12.12
N PRO A 113 2.84 7.05 13.20
CA PRO A 113 1.51 7.50 13.58
C PRO A 113 0.85 8.35 12.48
N ILE A 114 1.62 9.17 11.77
CA ILE A 114 1.12 10.01 10.68
C ILE A 114 0.64 9.13 9.52
N TRP A 115 1.40 8.10 9.16
CA TRP A 115 1.02 7.15 8.11
C TRP A 115 -0.24 6.38 8.47
N LEU A 116 -0.33 5.90 9.71
CA LEU A 116 -1.49 5.19 10.22
C LEU A 116 -2.76 6.04 10.19
N ILE A 117 -2.68 7.27 10.73
CA ILE A 117 -3.82 8.19 10.76
C ILE A 117 -4.23 8.58 9.33
N GLY A 118 -3.25 8.93 8.48
CA GLY A 118 -3.52 9.33 7.11
C GLY A 118 -4.22 8.24 6.30
N SER A 119 -3.71 7.01 6.35
CA SER A 119 -4.29 5.89 5.61
C SER A 119 -5.65 5.45 6.19
N PHE A 120 -5.84 5.53 7.52
CA PHE A 120 -7.13 5.30 8.17
C PHE A 120 -8.18 6.30 7.65
N LEU A 121 -7.85 7.59 7.60
CA LEU A 121 -8.76 8.63 7.11
C LEU A 121 -9.10 8.44 5.63
N ILE A 122 -8.12 8.06 4.80
CA ILE A 122 -8.35 7.71 3.38
C ILE A 122 -9.29 6.51 3.26
N GLY A 123 -9.09 5.46 4.07
CA GLY A 123 -9.96 4.29 4.12
C GLY A 123 -11.40 4.65 4.53
N LEU A 124 -11.54 5.44 5.60
CA LEU A 124 -12.83 5.95 6.08
C LEU A 124 -13.56 6.75 4.99
N GLY A 125 -12.88 7.74 4.40
CA GLY A 125 -13.45 8.58 3.34
C GLY A 125 -13.86 7.78 2.10
N SER A 126 -13.04 6.83 1.68
CA SER A 126 -13.33 5.94 0.56
C SER A 126 -14.53 5.03 0.84
N GLY A 127 -14.64 4.51 2.07
CA GLY A 127 -15.75 3.70 2.52
C GLY A 127 -17.08 4.46 2.51
N ILE A 128 -17.10 5.69 3.03
CA ILE A 128 -18.28 6.58 3.02
C ILE A 128 -18.70 6.92 1.59
N LEU A 129 -17.73 7.27 0.72
CA LEU A 129 -18.03 7.59 -0.67
C LEU A 129 -18.63 6.39 -1.41
N HIS A 130 -18.11 5.18 -1.14
CA HIS A 130 -18.61 3.95 -1.76
C HIS A 130 -20.04 3.62 -1.31
N THR A 131 -20.34 3.69 -0.01
CA THR A 131 -21.70 3.44 0.52
C THR A 131 -22.70 4.45 -0.01
N TYR A 132 -22.33 5.73 -0.05
CA TYR A 132 -23.17 6.80 -0.58
C TYR A 132 -23.53 6.57 -2.07
N ARG A 133 -22.53 6.25 -2.90
CA ARG A 133 -22.75 5.96 -4.34
C ARG A 133 -23.68 4.76 -4.54
N LYS A 134 -23.52 3.70 -3.74
CA LYS A 134 -24.36 2.50 -3.81
C LYS A 134 -25.81 2.79 -3.44
N ALA A 135 -26.04 3.56 -2.37
CA ALA A 135 -27.40 3.95 -1.95
C ALA A 135 -28.09 4.78 -3.04
N LYS A 136 -27.38 5.77 -3.61
CA LYS A 136 -27.92 6.63 -4.67
C LYS A 136 -28.31 5.86 -5.95
N SER A 137 -27.55 4.82 -6.32
CA SER A 137 -27.88 4.01 -7.51
C SER A 137 -29.16 3.17 -7.35
N GLN A 138 -29.55 2.85 -6.12
CA GLN A 138 -30.77 2.09 -5.84
C GLN A 138 -32.02 2.97 -5.93
N THR A 139 -31.92 4.23 -5.53
CA THR A 139 -33.04 5.19 -5.59
C THR A 139 -33.39 5.68 -7.00
N THR A 140 -32.49 5.52 -7.97
CA THR A 140 -32.72 5.98 -9.36
C THR A 140 -33.27 4.88 -10.28
N SER A 141 -33.40 3.66 -9.79
CA SER A 141 -33.92 2.51 -10.53
C SER A 141 -35.40 2.20 -10.23
N GLU A 142 -36.03 3.03 -9.39
CA GLU A 142 -37.47 3.01 -9.08
C GLU A 142 -38.18 4.14 -9.83
#